data_AF-A0A329ZNV2-F1
#
_entry.id   AF-A0A329ZNV2-F1
#
_cell.length_a   1.000
_cell.length_b   1.000
_cell.length_c   1.000
_cell.angle_alpha   90.00
_cell.angle_beta   90.00
_cell.angle_gamma   90.00
#
_symmetry.space_group_name_H-M   'P 1'
#
loop_
_entity.id
_entity.type
_entity.pdbx_description
1 polymer ?
#
loop_
_entity_poly.entity_id
_entity_poly.type
_entity_poly.pdbx_seq_one_letter_code
_entity_poly.pdbx_strand_id
1 'polypeptide(L)' 'MGFESPQELWIKDIKQEMLECVQRSRILKEIFCDMQIREEYFLWRLFAIAKWEEIYKVGLE' A
#
# COMPACT_ATOMS: atom_id res chain seq x y z
N MET A 1 -14.59 28.57 7.26
CA MET A 1 -13.20 28.06 7.17
C MET A 1 -13.26 26.57 7.39
N GLY A 2 -13.17 25.80 6.30
CA GLY A 2 -13.13 24.34 6.39
C GLY A 2 -11.81 23.94 7.04
N PHE A 3 -11.87 23.02 8.00
CA PHE A 3 -10.68 22.38 8.57
C PHE A 3 -10.03 21.60 7.41
N GLU A 4 -8.97 22.14 6.81
CA GLU A 4 -8.14 21.38 5.90
C GLU A 4 -7.53 20.27 6.74
N SER A 5 -8.13 19.09 6.65
CA SER A 5 -7.60 17.91 7.32
C SER A 5 -6.15 17.75 6.84
N PRO A 6 -5.18 17.53 7.74
CA PRO A 6 -3.78 17.34 7.40
C PRO A 6 -3.55 15.97 6.71
N GLN A 7 -4.41 15.64 5.75
CA GLN A 7 -4.42 14.41 4.96
C GLN A 7 -3.06 14.20 4.31
N GLU A 8 -2.44 15.25 3.78
CA GLU A 8 -1.09 15.16 3.20
C GLU A 8 -0.01 14.83 4.23
N LEU A 9 -0.12 15.32 5.46
CA LEU A 9 0.82 14.99 6.54
C LEU A 9 0.65 13.55 6.98
N TRP A 10 -0.61 13.11 7.17
CA TRP A 10 -0.91 11.73 7.54
C TRP A 10 -0.48 10.73 6.46
N ILE A 11 -0.72 11.06 5.18
CA ILE A 11 -0.29 10.23 4.05
C ILE A 11 1.23 10.11 4.02
N LYS A 12 1.98 11.20 4.29
CA LYS A 12 3.45 11.15 4.37
C LYS A 12 3.93 10.24 5.50
N ASP A 13 3.30 10.31 6.66
CA ASP A 13 3.69 9.52 7.82
C ASP A 13 3.45 8.02 7.60
N ILE A 14 2.34 7.64 6.95
CA ILE A 14 2.02 6.24 6.66
C ILE A 14 2.69 5.71 5.39
N LYS A 15 3.25 6.58 4.53
CA LYS A 15 3.80 6.19 3.22
C LYS A 15 4.87 5.11 3.36
N GLN A 16 5.72 5.22 4.38
CA GLN A 16 6.77 4.24 4.65
C GLN A 16 6.16 2.88 5.02
N GLU A 17 5.15 2.87 5.90
CA GLU A 17 4.43 1.65 6.27
C GLU A 17 3.71 1.02 5.07
N MET A 18 3.13 1.86 4.21
CA MET A 18 2.47 1.41 2.98
C MET A 18 3.45 0.68 2.07
N LEU A 19 4.64 1.26 1.84
CA LEU A 19 5.70 0.64 1.04
C LEU A 19 6.15 -0.68 1.64
N GLU A 20 6.36 -0.75 2.94
CA GLU A 20 6.77 -1.98 3.63
C GLU A 20 5.71 -3.09 3.52
N CYS A 21 4.43 -2.74 3.67
CA CYS A 21 3.33 -3.69 3.50
C CYS A 21 3.27 -4.22 2.07
N VAL A 22 3.37 -3.33 1.07
CA VAL A 22 3.42 -3.69 -0.35
C VAL A 22 4.61 -4.61 -0.67
N GLN A 23 5.79 -4.34 -0.11
CA GLN A 23 6.98 -5.19 -0.29
C GLN A 23 6.86 -6.57 0.35
N ARG A 24 5.98 -6.75 1.34
CA ARG A 24 5.76 -8.06 2.00
C ARG A 24 4.72 -8.92 1.28
N SER A 25 3.82 -8.32 0.50
CA SER A 25 2.82 -9.01 -0.31
C SER A 25 3.44 -10.06 -1.24
N ARG A 26 2.95 -11.30 -1.18
CA ARG A 26 3.31 -12.38 -2.12
C ARG A 26 2.51 -12.25 -3.41
N ILE A 27 1.21 -11.97 -3.29
CA ILE A 27 0.32 -11.78 -4.44
C ILE A 27 0.88 -10.72 -5.39
N LEU A 28 1.32 -9.59 -4.86
CA LEU A 28 1.89 -8.54 -5.70
C LEU A 28 3.23 -8.93 -6.33
N LYS A 29 4.05 -9.77 -5.68
CA LYS A 29 5.30 -10.29 -6.27
C LYS A 29 5.06 -11.30 -7.38
N GLU A 30 3.94 -12.03 -7.32
CA GLU A 30 3.56 -12.96 -8.39
C GLU A 30 2.99 -12.24 -9.61
N ILE A 31 2.25 -11.14 -9.38
CA ILE A 31 1.63 -10.36 -10.46
C ILE A 31 2.66 -9.43 -11.14
N PHE A 32 3.58 -8.84 -10.38
CA PHE A 32 4.52 -7.84 -10.88
C PHE A 32 5.95 -8.38 -10.95
N CYS A 33 6.54 -8.37 -12.14
CA CYS A 33 7.95 -8.69 -12.36
C CYS A 33 8.89 -7.57 -11.90
N ASP A 34 8.51 -6.30 -12.13
CA ASP A 34 9.16 -5.11 -11.59
C ASP A 34 8.08 -4.10 -11.18
N MET A 35 8.09 -3.68 -9.92
CA MET A 35 7.05 -2.83 -9.35
C MET A 35 7.54 -1.38 -9.26
N GLN A 36 7.19 -0.58 -10.26
CA GLN A 36 7.53 0.84 -10.29
C GLN A 36 6.39 1.70 -9.71
N ILE A 37 6.54 2.08 -8.45
CA ILE A 37 5.57 2.94 -7.75
C ILE A 37 5.90 4.40 -8.05
N ARG A 38 5.22 4.99 -9.03
CA ARG A 38 5.46 6.38 -9.48
C ARG A 38 4.44 7.39 -8.93
N GLU A 39 3.26 6.92 -8.53
CA GLU A 39 2.14 7.75 -8.11
C GLU A 39 1.59 7.31 -6.75
N GLU A 40 1.22 8.26 -5.90
CA GLU A 40 0.71 7.97 -4.55
C GLU A 40 -0.63 7.25 -4.58
N TYR A 41 -1.50 7.58 -5.53
CA TYR A 41 -2.76 6.87 -5.74
C TYR A 41 -2.52 5.40 -6.10
N PHE A 42 -1.49 5.12 -6.90
CA PHE A 42 -1.11 3.76 -7.25
C PHE A 42 -0.56 2.99 -6.04
N LEU A 43 0.30 3.63 -5.23
CA LEU A 43 0.76 3.07 -3.95
C LEU A 43 -0.41 2.70 -3.04
N TRP A 44 -1.43 3.55 -2.94
CA TRP A 44 -2.63 3.25 -2.16
C TRP A 44 -3.31 1.97 -2.64
N ARG A 45 -3.53 1.84 -3.94
CA ARG A 45 -4.16 0.62 -4.49
C ARG A 45 -3.36 -0.64 -4.18
N LEU A 46 -2.04 -0.59 -4.31
CA LEU A 46 -1.16 -1.71 -3.97
C LEU A 46 -1.22 -2.02 -2.47
N PHE A 47 -1.19 -0.99 -1.63
CA PHE A 47 -1.30 -1.13 -0.18
C PHE A 47 -2.62 -1.78 0.24
N ALA A 48 -3.74 -1.40 -0.38
CA ALA A 48 -5.02 -2.03 -0.12
C ALA A 48 -5.01 -3.54 -0.42
N ILE A 49 -4.40 -3.95 -1.53
CA ILE A 49 -4.24 -5.36 -1.90
C ILE A 49 -3.35 -6.08 -0.87
N ALA A 50 -2.18 -5.51 -0.57
CA ALA A 50 -1.23 -6.09 0.37
C ALA A 50 -1.82 -6.22 1.79
N LYS A 51 -2.59 -5.23 2.25
CA LYS A 51 -3.26 -5.29 3.55
C LYS A 51 -4.38 -6.32 3.57
N TRP A 52 -5.13 -6.45 2.47
CA TRP A 52 -6.17 -7.47 2.37
C TRP A 52 -5.56 -8.88 2.43
N GLU A 53 -4.45 -9.11 1.72
CA GLU A 53 -3.67 -10.34 1.81
C GLU A 53 -3.21 -10.64 3.25
N GLU A 54 -2.66 -9.64 3.95
CA GLU A 54 -2.17 -9.77 5.33
C GLU A 54 -3.30 -10.12 6.32
N ILE A 55 -4.43 -9.40 6.26
CA ILE A 55 -5.55 -9.56 7.19
C ILE A 55 -6.25 -10.91 6.99
N TYR A 56 -6.51 -11.28 5.73
CA TYR A 56 -7.29 -12.46 5.40
C TYR A 56 -6.43 -13.70 5.16
N LYS A 57 -5.10 -13.59 5.29
CA LYS A 57 -4.15 -14.69 5.07
C LYS A 57 -4.34 -15.37 3.72
N VAL A 58 -4.65 -14.58 2.70
CA VAL A 58 -4.94 -15.08 1.36
C VAL A 58 -3.63 -15.59 0.75
N GLY A 59 -3.62 -16.82 0.22
CA GLY A 59 -2.40 -17.45 -0.31
C GLY A 59 -1.44 -18.00 0.77
N LEU A 60 -1.87 -18.10 2.03
CA LEU A 60 -1.22 -18.96 3.03
C LEU A 60 -1.85 -20.37 2.94
N GLU A 61 -1.33 -21.17 2.01
CA GLU A 61 -1.40 -22.65 2.09
C GLU A 61 -0.31 -23.18 3.04
#